data_AF-A0A2E9UNS1-F1
#
_entry.id   AF-A0A2E9UNS1-F1
#
_cell.length_a   1.000
_cell.length_b   1.000
_cell.length_c   1.000
_cell.angle_alpha   90.00
_cell.angle_beta   90.00
_cell.angle_gamma   90.00
#
_symmetry.space_group_name_H-M   'P 1'
#
loop_
_entity.id
_entity.type
_entity.pdbx_description
1 polymer ?
#
loop_
_entity_poly.entity_id
_entity_poly.type
_entity_poly.pdbx_seq_one_letter_code
_entity_poly.pdbx_strand_id
1 'polypeptide(L)'
;MNTDPLAVRDVFASHYFLLAFLASLGTTQVAVSISGARGLWLTPHRTVTRWLGIALIVTGFLIFFAQPLWIEGPWAAGSVEADSVSREWGQADWGDLSGARNVNDIHGGLDGTKQAIWFPLSAVLAFAISALFGALNLRVFKTAVGPAERLGLDEEDAGGLTGLARRSYFSNLPVSWRLFTSEVGEIWRTGLASADRWSVFRVIFGRSGE
;
A
#
# COMPACT_ATOMS: atom_id res chain seq x y z
N MET A 1 -7.45 37.61 -3.43
CA MET A 1 -8.56 36.77 -3.93
C MET A 1 -8.67 35.59 -2.97
N ASN A 2 -9.77 35.43 -2.22
CA ASN A 2 -9.87 34.36 -1.20
C ASN A 2 -9.91 33.00 -1.91
N THR A 3 -8.88 32.17 -1.73
CA THR A 3 -8.83 30.80 -2.26
C THR A 3 -9.87 29.95 -1.56
N ASP A 4 -10.71 29.25 -2.34
CA ASP A 4 -11.68 28.29 -1.79
C ASP A 4 -10.95 27.15 -1.06
N PRO A 5 -11.20 26.95 0.25
CA PRO A 5 -10.58 25.87 1.03
C PRO A 5 -10.84 24.48 0.43
N LEU A 6 -11.94 24.27 -0.29
CA LEU A 6 -12.23 22.99 -0.94
C LEU A 6 -11.29 22.73 -2.13
N ALA A 7 -11.00 23.75 -2.93
CA ALA A 7 -10.07 23.63 -4.06
C ALA A 7 -8.64 23.32 -3.57
N VAL A 8 -8.18 24.02 -2.53
CA VAL A 8 -6.89 23.76 -1.87
C VAL A 8 -6.82 22.30 -1.43
N ARG A 9 -7.86 21.83 -0.77
CA ARG A 9 -7.98 20.49 -0.22
C ARG A 9 -7.90 19.39 -1.27
N ASP A 10 -8.56 19.58 -2.40
CA ASP A 10 -8.57 18.58 -3.48
C ASP A 10 -7.20 18.46 -4.15
N VAL A 11 -6.48 19.59 -4.31
CA VAL A 11 -5.09 19.58 -4.78
C VAL A 11 -4.16 18.86 -3.80
N PHE A 12 -4.24 19.14 -2.51
CA PHE A 12 -3.43 18.45 -1.51
C PHE A 12 -3.75 16.95 -1.44
N ALA A 13 -5.03 16.58 -1.49
CA ALA A 13 -5.46 15.19 -1.45
C ALA A 13 -4.96 14.39 -2.67
N SER A 14 -5.09 14.94 -3.87
CA SER A 14 -4.62 14.27 -5.11
C SER A 14 -3.10 14.10 -5.14
N HIS A 15 -2.35 15.13 -4.75
CA HIS A 15 -0.88 15.07 -4.66
C HIS A 15 -0.43 14.05 -3.60
N TYR A 16 -1.10 14.03 -2.45
CA TYR A 16 -0.83 13.06 -1.39
C TYR A 16 -1.16 11.62 -1.82
N PHE A 17 -2.28 11.42 -2.51
CA PHE A 17 -2.66 10.10 -3.04
C PHE A 17 -1.58 9.56 -3.98
N LEU A 18 -1.07 10.38 -4.90
CA LEU A 18 0.00 9.97 -5.80
C LEU A 18 1.29 9.60 -5.05
N LEU A 19 1.69 10.41 -4.06
CA LEU A 19 2.82 10.10 -3.18
C LEU A 19 2.63 8.75 -2.48
N ALA A 20 1.50 8.58 -1.79
CA ALA A 20 1.19 7.37 -1.03
C ALA A 20 1.15 6.14 -1.94
N PHE A 21 0.61 6.27 -3.16
CA PHE A 21 0.58 5.21 -4.16
C PHE A 21 1.98 4.81 -4.60
N LEU A 22 2.82 5.77 -5.02
CA LEU A 22 4.19 5.49 -5.49
C LEU A 22 5.05 4.91 -4.37
N ALA A 23 4.97 5.47 -3.16
CA ALA A 23 5.70 4.98 -2.00
C ALA A 23 5.25 3.56 -1.60
N SER A 24 3.94 3.28 -1.63
CA SER A 24 3.42 1.94 -1.32
C SER A 24 3.78 0.91 -2.38
N LEU A 25 3.71 1.28 -3.66
CA LEU A 25 4.11 0.41 -4.78
C LEU A 25 5.60 0.11 -4.70
N GLY A 26 6.42 1.13 -4.46
CA GLY A 26 7.86 0.99 -4.32
C GLY A 26 8.24 0.14 -3.11
N THR A 27 7.61 0.37 -1.97
CA THR A 27 7.78 -0.45 -0.75
C THR A 27 7.40 -1.91 -1.01
N THR A 28 6.28 -2.14 -1.71
CA THR A 28 5.86 -3.48 -2.12
C THR A 28 6.94 -4.13 -2.98
N GLN A 29 7.47 -3.44 -3.99
CA GLN A 29 8.55 -3.98 -4.85
C GLN A 29 9.81 -4.33 -4.06
N VAL A 30 10.24 -3.49 -3.13
CA VAL A 30 11.39 -3.78 -2.26
C VAL A 30 11.11 -5.01 -1.41
N ALA A 31 9.95 -5.08 -0.74
CA ALA A 31 9.57 -6.19 0.12
C ALA A 31 9.49 -7.52 -0.65
N VAL A 32 8.83 -7.56 -1.80
CA VAL A 32 8.70 -8.78 -2.62
C VAL A 32 10.01 -9.19 -3.27
N SER A 33 10.93 -8.24 -3.50
CA SER A 33 12.29 -8.57 -3.95
C SER A 33 13.09 -9.26 -2.83
N ILE A 34 12.86 -8.90 -1.56
CA ILE A 34 13.52 -9.51 -0.42
C ILE A 34 12.94 -10.91 -0.16
N SER A 35 11.60 -11.02 -0.11
CA SER A 35 10.91 -12.28 0.19
C SER A 35 10.92 -13.30 -0.96
N GLY A 36 11.21 -12.88 -2.19
CA GLY A 36 11.23 -13.78 -3.34
C GLY A 36 9.85 -14.05 -3.94
N ALA A 37 8.81 -13.31 -3.54
CA ALA A 37 7.43 -13.48 -4.02
C ALA A 37 7.26 -13.04 -5.49
N ARG A 38 7.72 -13.87 -6.44
CA ARG A 38 7.78 -13.58 -7.89
C ARG A 38 6.45 -13.18 -8.52
N GLY A 39 5.31 -13.59 -7.95
CA GLY A 39 3.98 -13.25 -8.46
C GLY A 39 3.55 -11.81 -8.24
N LEU A 40 4.34 -11.01 -7.53
CA LEU A 40 4.08 -9.60 -7.31
C LEU A 40 5.13 -8.71 -7.98
N TRP A 41 6.12 -9.28 -8.68
CA TRP A 41 7.21 -8.50 -9.25
C TRP A 41 6.75 -7.75 -10.50
N LEU A 42 6.96 -6.44 -10.53
CA LEU A 42 6.75 -5.63 -11.73
C LEU A 42 7.75 -5.94 -12.84
N THR A 43 8.91 -6.50 -12.51
CA THR A 43 9.92 -6.92 -13.49
C THR A 43 10.40 -8.35 -13.25
N PRO A 44 10.87 -9.08 -14.29
CA PRO A 44 11.32 -10.46 -14.13
C PRO A 44 12.56 -10.63 -13.26
N HIS A 45 13.36 -9.57 -13.10
CA HIS A 45 14.66 -9.63 -12.44
C HIS A 45 14.61 -9.05 -11.03
N ARG A 46 15.09 -9.81 -10.04
CA ARG A 46 15.09 -9.44 -8.62
C ARG A 46 15.75 -8.07 -8.37
N THR A 47 16.92 -7.86 -8.96
CA THR A 47 17.72 -6.64 -8.78
C THR A 47 17.01 -5.42 -9.36
N VAL A 48 16.42 -5.57 -10.56
CA VAL A 48 15.67 -4.49 -11.22
C VAL A 48 14.42 -4.14 -10.43
N THR A 49 13.66 -5.13 -9.96
CA THR A 49 12.48 -4.92 -9.11
C THR A 49 12.84 -4.15 -7.82
N ARG A 50 13.98 -4.46 -7.20
CA ARG A 50 14.44 -3.74 -6.00
C ARG A 50 14.77 -2.28 -6.31
N TRP A 51 15.58 -2.02 -7.33
CA TRP A 51 15.97 -0.65 -7.70
C TRP A 51 14.79 0.17 -8.19
N LEU A 52 13.88 -0.43 -8.96
CA LEU A 52 12.61 0.18 -9.35
C LEU A 52 11.81 0.56 -8.10
N GLY A 53 11.73 -0.32 -7.10
CA GLY A 53 11.04 -0.03 -5.85
C GLY A 53 11.61 1.19 -5.11
N ILE A 54 12.94 1.24 -4.97
CA ILE A 54 13.64 2.39 -4.37
C ILE A 54 13.39 3.67 -5.18
N ALA A 55 13.51 3.59 -6.51
CA ALA A 55 13.29 4.71 -7.40
C ALA A 55 11.86 5.25 -7.29
N LEU A 56 10.84 4.39 -7.19
CA LEU A 56 9.45 4.79 -7.00
C LEU A 56 9.23 5.54 -5.68
N ILE A 57 9.84 5.07 -4.58
CA ILE A 57 9.75 5.76 -3.28
C ILE A 57 10.36 7.16 -3.39
N VAL A 58 11.60 7.24 -3.86
CA VAL A 58 12.32 8.52 -3.99
C VAL A 58 11.57 9.47 -4.92
N THR A 59 11.10 8.96 -6.07
CA THR A 59 10.33 9.74 -7.05
C THR A 59 9.02 10.26 -6.46
N GLY A 60 8.31 9.45 -5.67
CA GLY A 60 7.08 9.90 -4.99
C GLY A 60 7.33 11.12 -4.10
N PHE A 61 8.36 11.08 -3.27
CA PHE A 61 8.74 12.21 -2.42
C PHE A 61 9.21 13.43 -3.24
N LEU A 62 10.07 13.21 -4.24
CA LEU A 62 10.55 14.29 -5.09
C LEU A 62 9.41 14.99 -5.82
N ILE A 63 8.48 14.24 -6.43
CA ILE A 63 7.32 14.81 -7.11
C ILE A 63 6.46 15.57 -6.09
N PHE A 64 6.14 14.97 -4.95
CA PHE A 64 5.27 15.62 -3.97
C PHE A 64 5.81 16.99 -3.50
N PHE A 65 7.09 17.07 -3.20
CA PHE A 65 7.70 18.33 -2.74
C PHE A 65 8.05 19.29 -3.86
N ALA A 66 8.39 18.81 -5.06
CA ALA A 66 8.77 19.69 -6.18
C ALA A 66 7.55 20.18 -6.99
N GLN A 67 6.41 19.49 -6.92
CA GLN A 67 5.18 19.85 -7.67
C GLN A 67 4.80 21.34 -7.62
N PRO A 68 4.90 22.04 -6.48
CA PRO A 68 4.62 23.48 -6.41
C PRO A 68 5.39 24.36 -7.40
N LEU A 69 6.55 23.93 -7.90
CA LEU A 69 7.36 24.67 -8.86
C LEU A 69 6.79 24.66 -10.29
N TRP A 70 5.91 23.70 -10.60
CA TRP A 70 5.40 23.49 -11.97
C TRP A 70 3.88 23.43 -12.05
N ILE A 71 3.20 23.28 -10.92
CA ILE A 71 1.74 23.21 -10.82
C ILE A 71 1.24 24.41 -10.04
N GLU A 72 0.25 25.09 -10.59
CA GLU A 72 -0.43 26.18 -9.89
C GLU A 72 -1.24 25.65 -8.70
N GLY A 73 -1.10 26.31 -7.56
CA GLY A 73 -1.80 25.99 -6.33
C GLY A 73 -1.65 27.09 -5.29
N PRO A 74 -2.03 26.84 -4.02
CA PRO A 74 -1.99 27.82 -2.93
C PRO A 74 -0.56 28.04 -2.39
N TRP A 75 0.36 28.36 -3.29
CA TRP A 75 1.80 28.51 -3.03
C TRP A 75 2.45 29.45 -4.03
N ALA A 76 1.73 30.46 -4.53
CA ALA A 76 2.32 31.46 -5.42
C ALA A 76 3.56 32.11 -4.78
N ALA A 77 4.57 32.38 -5.58
CA ALA A 77 5.81 33.04 -5.17
C ALA A 77 5.52 34.32 -4.35
N GLY A 78 6.20 34.48 -3.23
CA GLY A 78 6.04 35.61 -2.30
C GLY A 78 4.77 35.57 -1.43
N SER A 79 3.85 34.63 -1.64
CA SER A 79 2.64 34.48 -0.83
C SER A 79 2.77 33.44 0.29
N VAL A 80 3.85 32.65 0.28
CA VAL A 80 4.03 31.49 1.16
C VAL A 80 4.32 31.86 2.61
N GLU A 81 5.00 32.99 2.85
CA GLU A 81 5.25 33.56 4.17
C GLU A 81 4.01 34.24 4.79
N ALA A 82 3.00 34.55 3.97
CA ALA A 82 1.74 35.09 4.45
C ALA A 82 0.93 33.99 5.16
N ASP A 83 0.00 34.42 6.03
CA ASP A 83 -0.92 33.47 6.66
C ASP A 83 -1.64 32.64 5.57
N SER A 84 -1.90 31.38 5.89
CA SER A 84 -2.56 30.40 5.02
C SER A 84 -3.89 30.87 4.41
N VAL A 85 -4.54 31.88 5.00
CA VAL A 85 -5.76 32.53 4.48
C VAL A 85 -5.48 33.44 3.28
N SER A 86 -4.32 34.07 3.23
CA SER A 86 -3.96 35.11 2.24
C SER A 86 -3.10 34.60 1.10
N ARG A 87 -2.85 33.28 1.02
CA ARG A 87 -2.02 32.69 -0.03
C ARG A 87 -2.67 32.89 -1.40
N GLU A 88 -1.85 33.28 -2.36
CA GLU A 88 -2.29 33.46 -3.74
C GLU A 88 -2.14 32.14 -4.53
N TRP A 89 -2.97 32.00 -5.55
CA TRP A 89 -2.93 30.85 -6.44
C TRP A 89 -1.89 31.05 -7.53
N GLY A 90 -0.92 30.15 -7.64
CA GLY A 90 0.17 30.25 -8.61
C GLY A 90 1.26 29.21 -8.38
N GLN A 91 2.39 29.38 -9.06
CA GLN A 91 3.58 28.54 -8.89
C GLN A 91 4.50 29.11 -7.81
N ALA A 92 5.17 28.22 -7.09
CA ALA A 92 6.16 28.59 -6.08
C ALA A 92 7.53 28.86 -6.72
N ASP A 93 8.29 29.76 -6.11
CA ASP A 93 9.72 29.90 -6.39
C ASP A 93 10.54 28.92 -5.55
N TRP A 94 11.79 28.68 -5.96
CA TRP A 94 12.71 27.81 -5.23
C TRP A 94 12.94 28.24 -3.78
N GLY A 95 12.89 29.54 -3.48
CA GLY A 95 13.03 30.08 -2.13
C GLY A 95 11.85 29.73 -1.22
N ASP A 96 10.66 29.59 -1.80
CA ASP A 96 9.41 29.38 -1.06
C ASP A 96 9.01 27.90 -0.96
N LEU A 97 9.77 27.01 -1.59
CA LEU A 97 9.43 25.59 -1.72
C LEU A 97 9.24 24.90 -0.36
N SER A 98 10.04 25.27 0.64
CA SER A 98 9.98 24.70 1.99
C SER A 98 8.66 25.04 2.70
N GLY A 99 8.09 26.22 2.45
CA GLY A 99 6.83 26.67 3.02
C GLY A 99 5.61 26.41 2.14
N ALA A 100 5.80 26.09 0.86
CA ALA A 100 4.73 25.95 -0.14
C ALA A 100 3.63 24.96 0.31
N ARG A 101 4.03 23.86 0.95
CA ARG A 101 3.11 22.83 1.47
C ARG A 101 2.63 23.06 2.90
N ASN A 102 3.14 24.09 3.59
CA ASN A 102 2.75 24.41 4.97
C ASN A 102 1.43 25.19 5.01
N VAL A 103 0.33 24.53 4.66
CA VAL A 103 -1.03 25.08 4.73
C VAL A 103 -1.77 24.40 5.87
N ASN A 104 -2.38 25.20 6.75
CA ASN A 104 -3.17 24.70 7.86
C ASN A 104 -4.42 23.94 7.35
N ASP A 105 -4.82 22.89 8.04
CA ASP A 105 -5.92 22.01 7.64
C ASP A 105 -7.29 22.71 7.64
N ILE A 106 -7.51 23.66 8.55
CA ILE A 106 -8.69 24.53 8.59
C ILE A 106 -8.85 25.39 7.32
N HIS A 107 -7.74 25.63 6.60
CA HIS A 107 -7.70 26.40 5.35
C HIS A 107 -7.59 25.49 4.11
N GLY A 108 -7.87 24.20 4.27
CA GLY A 108 -7.85 23.22 3.18
C GLY A 108 -6.57 22.39 3.12
N GLY A 109 -5.60 22.63 4.02
CA GLY A 109 -4.43 21.78 4.18
C GLY A 109 -4.75 20.30 4.43
N LEU A 110 -3.73 19.47 4.36
CA LEU A 110 -3.88 18.02 4.45
C LEU A 110 -4.12 17.54 5.90
N ASP A 111 -5.37 17.46 6.30
CA ASP A 111 -5.80 16.87 7.58
C ASP A 111 -5.50 15.36 7.68
N GLY A 112 -5.23 14.90 8.92
CA GLY A 112 -4.99 13.49 9.26
C GLY A 112 -6.16 12.56 8.91
N THR A 113 -7.42 12.99 9.01
CA THR A 113 -8.56 12.15 8.60
C THR A 113 -8.47 11.76 7.12
N LYS A 114 -8.11 12.73 6.26
CA LYS A 114 -7.94 12.45 4.83
C LYS A 114 -6.76 11.54 4.57
N GLN A 115 -5.65 11.76 5.27
CA GLN A 115 -4.49 10.88 5.16
C GLN A 115 -4.82 9.44 5.52
N ALA A 116 -5.62 9.24 6.58
CA ALA A 116 -6.07 7.93 7.04
C ALA A 116 -6.97 7.19 6.03
N ILE A 117 -7.69 7.92 5.16
CA ILE A 117 -8.51 7.33 4.10
C ILE A 117 -7.69 7.10 2.84
N TRP A 118 -6.94 8.09 2.38
CA TRP A 118 -6.24 8.04 1.10
C TRP A 118 -5.01 7.14 1.13
N PHE A 119 -4.32 7.03 2.28
CA PHE A 119 -3.19 6.13 2.42
C PHE A 119 -3.55 4.66 2.17
N PRO A 120 -4.51 4.04 2.89
CA PRO A 120 -4.84 2.63 2.65
C PRO A 120 -5.42 2.41 1.26
N LEU A 121 -6.21 3.36 0.72
CA LEU A 121 -6.72 3.24 -0.64
C LEU A 121 -5.58 3.20 -1.68
N SER A 122 -4.58 4.08 -1.51
CA SER A 122 -3.38 4.11 -2.34
C SER A 122 -2.57 2.82 -2.22
N ALA A 123 -2.43 2.28 -1.00
CA ALA A 123 -1.72 1.04 -0.73
C ALA A 123 -2.41 -0.18 -1.34
N VAL A 124 -3.74 -0.27 -1.23
CA VAL A 124 -4.54 -1.34 -1.86
C VAL A 124 -4.43 -1.26 -3.38
N LEU A 125 -4.52 -0.06 -3.96
CA LEU A 125 -4.35 0.12 -5.40
C LEU A 125 -2.94 -0.28 -5.85
N ALA A 126 -1.90 0.14 -5.12
CA ALA A 126 -0.52 -0.24 -5.40
C ALA A 126 -0.33 -1.76 -5.38
N PHE A 127 -0.89 -2.44 -4.38
CA PHE A 127 -0.87 -3.90 -4.30
C PHE A 127 -1.60 -4.54 -5.48
N ALA A 128 -2.80 -4.06 -5.84
CA ALA A 128 -3.57 -4.57 -6.96
C ALA A 128 -2.81 -4.45 -8.30
N ILE A 129 -2.18 -3.28 -8.54
CA ILE A 129 -1.32 -3.07 -9.71
C ILE A 129 -0.13 -4.03 -9.68
N SER A 130 0.55 -4.16 -8.55
CA SER A 130 1.67 -5.10 -8.38
C SER A 130 1.26 -6.54 -8.70
N ALA A 131 0.09 -6.98 -8.23
CA ALA A 131 -0.42 -8.32 -8.47
C ALA A 131 -0.81 -8.54 -9.93
N LEU A 132 -1.47 -7.56 -10.56
CA LEU A 132 -1.84 -7.63 -11.98
C LEU A 132 -0.60 -7.76 -12.87
N PHE A 133 0.38 -6.89 -12.71
CA PHE A 133 1.61 -6.92 -13.50
C PHE A 133 2.48 -8.13 -13.18
N GLY A 134 2.54 -8.54 -11.91
CA GLY A 134 3.21 -9.79 -11.53
C GLY A 134 2.58 -11.03 -12.17
N ALA A 135 1.24 -11.09 -12.27
CA ALA A 135 0.53 -12.15 -12.99
C ALA A 135 0.86 -12.14 -14.49
N LEU A 136 0.86 -10.96 -15.11
CA LEU A 136 1.20 -10.79 -16.53
C LEU A 136 2.64 -11.22 -16.80
N ASN A 137 3.60 -10.81 -15.98
CA ASN A 137 5.00 -11.23 -16.09
C ASN A 137 5.14 -12.75 -16.00
N LEU A 138 4.48 -13.39 -15.02
CA LEU A 138 4.51 -14.85 -14.93
C LEU A 138 3.89 -15.55 -16.13
N ARG A 139 2.90 -14.95 -16.79
CA ARG A 139 2.27 -15.49 -18.00
C ARG A 139 3.18 -15.35 -19.22
N VAL A 140 3.83 -14.18 -19.39
CA VAL A 140 4.68 -13.87 -20.54
C VAL A 140 6.02 -14.59 -20.48
N PHE A 141 6.64 -14.67 -19.28
CA PHE A 141 7.95 -15.29 -19.10
C PHE A 141 7.89 -16.78 -18.73
N LYS A 142 6.70 -17.41 -18.83
CA LYS A 142 6.51 -18.86 -18.59
C LYS A 142 7.07 -19.76 -19.70
N THR A 143 7.72 -19.21 -20.73
CA THR A 143 8.13 -19.93 -21.94
C THR A 143 9.56 -20.49 -21.91
N ALA A 144 10.13 -20.83 -20.74
CA ALA A 144 11.49 -21.40 -20.68
C ALA A 144 11.77 -22.32 -19.46
N VAL A 145 10.83 -23.18 -19.07
CA VAL A 145 11.17 -24.36 -18.25
C VAL A 145 10.88 -25.59 -19.10
N GLY A 146 11.93 -26.18 -19.65
CA GLY A 146 11.85 -27.35 -20.51
C GLY A 146 11.30 -28.58 -19.76
N PRO A 147 10.80 -29.60 -20.49
CA PRO A 147 10.23 -30.82 -19.90
C PRO A 147 11.18 -31.60 -18.99
N ALA A 148 12.49 -31.34 -19.06
CA ALA A 148 13.54 -32.08 -18.36
C ALA A 148 13.58 -31.82 -16.84
N GLU A 149 13.05 -30.70 -16.34
CA GLU A 149 13.06 -30.39 -14.89
C GLU A 149 11.82 -30.94 -14.15
N ARG A 150 10.86 -31.53 -14.87
CA ARG A 150 9.67 -32.18 -14.29
C ARG A 150 9.92 -33.61 -13.80
N LEU A 151 11.07 -34.20 -14.10
CA LEU A 151 11.35 -35.63 -13.89
C LEU A 151 12.14 -35.96 -12.61
N GLY A 152 12.36 -35.00 -11.70
CA GLY A 152 13.27 -35.21 -10.56
C GLY A 152 12.85 -34.62 -9.22
N LEU A 153 11.57 -34.31 -8.99
CA LEU A 153 11.12 -33.85 -7.68
C LEU A 153 10.02 -34.78 -7.18
N ASP A 154 10.48 -35.88 -6.57
CA ASP A 154 9.66 -36.78 -5.76
C ASP A 154 8.75 -35.97 -4.83
N GLU A 155 7.48 -36.38 -4.82
CA GLU A 155 6.36 -35.74 -4.11
C GLU A 155 6.53 -35.72 -2.58
N GLU A 156 7.57 -36.35 -2.02
CA GLU A 156 7.72 -36.52 -0.57
C GLU A 156 8.47 -35.39 0.15
N ASP A 157 9.36 -34.63 -0.52
CA ASP A 157 10.22 -33.65 0.17
C ASP A 157 9.75 -32.18 0.02
N ALA A 158 8.53 -31.99 -0.52
CA ALA A 158 7.94 -30.69 -0.84
C ALA A 158 6.91 -30.19 0.20
N GLY A 159 6.88 -30.78 1.39
CA GLY A 159 5.98 -30.38 2.48
C GLY A 159 6.58 -29.30 3.37
N GLY A 160 6.07 -28.05 3.28
CA GLY A 160 6.37 -26.99 4.27
C GLY A 160 6.71 -25.61 3.69
N LEU A 161 7.11 -24.69 4.57
CA LEU A 161 7.50 -23.30 4.23
C LEU A 161 8.60 -23.24 3.14
N THR A 162 9.46 -24.25 3.09
CA THR A 162 10.48 -24.46 2.04
C THR A 162 9.88 -24.69 0.66
N GLY A 163 8.72 -25.35 0.57
CA GLY A 163 7.96 -25.51 -0.68
C GLY A 163 7.32 -24.20 -1.16
N LEU A 164 6.95 -23.31 -0.23
CA LEU A 164 6.39 -21.99 -0.55
C LEU A 164 7.43 -21.05 -1.18
N ALA A 165 8.71 -21.19 -0.83
CA ALA A 165 9.81 -20.40 -1.40
C ALA A 165 10.08 -20.72 -2.88
N ARG A 166 9.74 -21.94 -3.34
CA ARG A 166 9.96 -22.37 -4.73
C ARG A 166 8.74 -22.20 -5.65
N ARG A 167 7.54 -22.01 -5.09
CA ARG A 167 6.28 -21.89 -5.86
C ARG A 167 5.89 -20.42 -6.10
N SER A 168 5.31 -20.16 -7.28
CA SER A 168 4.79 -18.83 -7.61
C SER A 168 3.61 -18.44 -6.72
N TYR A 169 3.48 -17.17 -6.33
CA TYR A 169 2.42 -16.69 -5.41
C TYR A 169 1.00 -17.12 -5.86
N PHE A 170 0.73 -17.08 -7.16
CA PHE A 170 -0.55 -17.54 -7.74
C PHE A 170 -0.79 -19.06 -7.64
N SER A 171 0.27 -19.88 -7.65
CA SER A 171 0.13 -21.32 -7.41
C SER A 171 -0.14 -21.65 -5.94
N ASN A 172 0.20 -20.74 -5.01
CA ASN A 172 -0.08 -20.89 -3.58
C ASN A 172 -1.42 -20.26 -3.18
N LEU A 173 -1.96 -19.31 -3.95
CA LEU A 173 -3.20 -18.58 -3.67
C LEU A 173 -4.39 -19.49 -3.27
N PRO A 174 -4.68 -20.61 -3.98
CA PRO A 174 -5.79 -21.50 -3.60
C PRO A 174 -5.54 -22.27 -2.30
N VAL A 175 -4.28 -22.51 -1.96
CA VAL A 175 -3.86 -23.22 -0.74
C VAL A 175 -3.83 -22.23 0.44
N SER A 176 -3.20 -21.07 0.27
CA SER A 176 -3.19 -19.98 1.25
C SER A 176 -4.60 -19.45 1.54
N TRP A 177 -5.49 -19.40 0.54
CA TRP A 177 -6.89 -19.04 0.75
C TRP A 177 -7.61 -20.11 1.58
N ARG A 178 -7.43 -21.40 1.27
CA ARG A 178 -7.99 -22.48 2.09
C ARG A 178 -7.49 -22.40 3.53
N LEU A 179 -6.19 -22.25 3.73
CA LEU A 179 -5.56 -22.12 5.05
C LEU A 179 -6.08 -20.90 5.81
N PHE A 180 -6.15 -19.74 5.17
CA PHE A 180 -6.73 -18.53 5.76
C PHE A 180 -8.19 -18.73 6.16
N THR A 181 -9.02 -19.32 5.29
CA THR A 181 -10.42 -19.59 5.63
C THR A 181 -10.57 -20.61 6.76
N SER A 182 -9.69 -21.61 6.85
CA SER A 182 -9.72 -22.59 7.94
C SER A 182 -9.26 -21.97 9.26
N GLU A 183 -8.17 -21.20 9.25
CA GLU A 183 -7.62 -20.53 10.44
C GLU A 183 -8.58 -19.46 10.96
N VAL A 184 -9.12 -18.61 10.08
CA VAL A 184 -10.14 -17.62 10.45
C VAL A 184 -11.40 -18.32 10.97
N GLY A 185 -11.84 -19.40 10.32
CA GLY A 185 -12.99 -20.18 10.78
C GLY A 185 -12.75 -20.89 12.12
N GLU A 186 -11.52 -21.26 12.42
CA GLU A 186 -11.11 -21.84 13.71
C GLU A 186 -11.02 -20.77 14.80
N ILE A 187 -10.42 -19.62 14.51
CA ILE A 187 -10.38 -18.45 15.41
C ILE A 187 -11.79 -17.97 15.71
N TRP A 188 -12.69 -17.92 14.71
CA TRP A 188 -14.09 -17.56 14.92
C TRP A 188 -14.83 -18.58 15.76
N ARG A 189 -14.70 -19.89 15.50
CA ARG A 189 -15.33 -20.94 16.33
C ARG A 189 -14.80 -20.93 17.76
N THR A 190 -13.49 -20.78 17.93
CA THR A 190 -12.84 -20.77 19.24
C THR A 190 -13.12 -19.48 19.99
N GLY A 191 -13.17 -18.35 19.29
CA GLY A 191 -13.54 -17.04 19.79
C GLY A 191 -15.01 -16.96 20.20
N LEU A 192 -15.92 -17.52 19.40
CA LEU A 192 -17.34 -17.68 19.75
C LEU A 192 -17.52 -18.62 20.95
N ALA A 193 -16.82 -19.76 20.99
CA ALA A 193 -16.86 -20.66 22.14
C ALA A 193 -16.24 -20.03 23.41
N SER A 194 -15.23 -19.17 23.24
CA SER A 194 -14.63 -18.38 24.32
C SER A 194 -15.58 -17.30 24.83
N ALA A 195 -16.25 -16.59 23.92
CA ALA A 195 -17.25 -15.57 24.24
C ALA A 195 -18.49 -16.18 24.90
N ASP A 196 -18.90 -17.39 24.50
CA ASP A 196 -20.02 -18.11 25.13
C ASP A 196 -19.69 -18.55 26.57
N ARG A 197 -18.42 -18.92 26.85
CA ARG A 197 -17.92 -19.18 28.22
C ARG A 197 -17.91 -17.94 29.11
N TRP A 198 -17.76 -16.75 28.53
CA TRP A 198 -17.77 -15.45 29.23
C TRP A 198 -19.12 -14.74 29.13
N SER A 199 -20.15 -15.40 28.56
CA SER A 199 -21.48 -14.81 28.48
C SER A 199 -21.98 -14.54 29.89
N VAL A 200 -22.24 -13.26 30.18
CA VAL A 200 -22.72 -12.76 31.47
C VAL A 200 -23.96 -13.54 31.95
N PHE A 201 -24.77 -14.06 31.02
CA PHE A 201 -25.90 -14.95 31.31
C PHE A 201 -25.51 -16.28 31.98
N ARG A 202 -24.41 -16.95 31.59
CA ARG A 202 -23.95 -18.17 32.27
C ARG A 202 -23.33 -17.88 33.64
N VAL A 203 -22.62 -16.77 33.77
CA VAL A 203 -21.98 -16.36 35.04
C VAL A 203 -23.02 -15.92 36.08
N ILE A 204 -24.12 -15.30 35.65
CA ILE A 204 -25.21 -14.84 36.53
C ILE A 204 -26.24 -15.96 36.81
N PHE A 205 -26.68 -16.72 35.81
CA PHE A 205 -27.72 -17.75 35.98
C PHE A 205 -27.18 -19.15 36.29
N GLY A 206 -25.87 -19.42 36.10
CA GLY A 206 -25.25 -20.71 36.46
C GLY A 206 -24.96 -20.88 37.95
N ARG A 207 -25.12 -19.82 38.76
CA ARG A 207 -24.89 -19.83 40.22
C ARG A 207 -26.16 -20.05 41.05
N SER A 208 -27.34 -20.19 40.45
CA SER A 208 -28.61 -20.38 41.17
C SER A 208 -29.02 -21.84 41.33
N GLY A 209 -28.06 -22.75 41.40
CA GLY A 209 -28.31 -24.20 41.42
C GLY A 209 -27.25 -24.97 42.20
N GLU A 210 -26.87 -24.47 43.37
CA GLU A 210 -26.31 -25.26 44.48
C GLU A 210 -26.98 -24.83 45.78
#